data_AF-A0A375YD12-F1
#
_entry.id   AF-A0A375YD12-F1
#
_cell.length_a   1.000
_cell.length_b   1.000
_cell.length_c   1.000
_cell.angle_alpha   90.00
_cell.angle_beta   90.00
_cell.angle_gamma   90.00
#
_symmetry.space_group_name_H-M   'P 1'
#
loop_
_entity.id
_entity.type
_entity.pdbx_description
1 polymer ?
#
loop_
_entity_poly.entity_id
_entity_poly.type
_entity_poly.pdbx_seq_one_letter_code
_entity_poly.pdbx_strand_id
1 'polypeptide(L)'
;MSAQSDSDRLGNVAPGDLIELTLPGASGDETRQFKVVHKEARDGTVVATLEGDHGETRDIELPADTVVVRTLESKWESPQSPTEHESPTENQG
;
A
#
# COMPACT_ATOMS: atom_id res chain seq x y z
N MET A 1 -16.30 -7.56 -1.42
CA MET A 1 -15.12 -8.23 -0.84
C MET A 1 -14.71 -7.40 0.37
N SER A 2 -14.60 -8.01 1.55
CA SER A 2 -14.14 -7.29 2.76
C SER A 2 -12.62 -7.25 2.73
N ALA A 3 -12.02 -6.07 2.88
CA ALA A 3 -10.57 -5.99 3.04
C ALA A 3 -10.19 -6.74 4.33
N GLN A 4 -9.28 -7.72 4.22
CA GLN A 4 -8.82 -8.47 5.38
C GLN A 4 -7.70 -7.66 6.03
N SER A 5 -7.97 -7.15 7.23
CA SER A 5 -7.00 -6.46 8.07
C SER A 5 -6.36 -7.47 9.02
N ASP A 6 -5.03 -7.50 9.06
CA ASP A 6 -4.24 -8.41 9.90
C ASP A 6 -3.13 -7.62 10.61
N SER A 7 -2.86 -7.93 11.88
CA SER A 7 -1.77 -7.29 12.61
C SER A 7 -0.43 -7.91 12.22
N ASP A 8 0.49 -7.11 11.71
CA ASP A 8 1.83 -7.56 11.32
C ASP A 8 2.91 -6.60 11.85
N ARG A 9 4.17 -6.97 11.68
CA ARG A 9 5.32 -6.13 12.02
C ARG A 9 5.63 -5.20 10.86
N LEU A 10 6.02 -3.96 11.16
CA LEU A 10 6.44 -2.98 10.16
C LEU A 10 7.62 -3.50 9.32
N GLY A 11 8.47 -4.36 9.86
CA GLY A 11 9.52 -5.05 9.10
C GLY A 11 9.00 -5.98 7.99
N ASN A 12 7.77 -6.48 8.10
CA ASN A 12 7.18 -7.45 7.17
C ASN A 12 6.29 -6.81 6.10
N VAL A 13 5.96 -5.52 6.23
CA VAL A 13 5.15 -4.82 5.22
C VAL A 13 5.96 -4.56 3.95
N ALA A 14 5.27 -4.58 2.81
CA ALA A 14 5.85 -4.33 1.50
C ALA A 14 5.37 -2.97 0.94
N PRO A 15 6.14 -2.36 0.02
CA PRO A 15 5.63 -1.25 -0.78
C PRO A 15 4.34 -1.64 -1.51
N GLY A 16 3.32 -0.80 -1.38
CA GLY A 16 1.96 -1.02 -1.88
C GLY A 16 0.96 -1.48 -0.81
N ASP A 17 1.42 -1.93 0.36
CA ASP A 17 0.53 -2.27 1.47
C ASP A 17 -0.08 -1.01 2.09
N LEU A 18 -1.34 -1.11 2.51
CA LEU A 18 -1.94 -0.11 3.40
C LEU A 18 -1.73 -0.55 4.84
N ILE A 19 -1.26 0.37 5.67
CA ILE A 19 -1.03 0.14 7.10
C ILE A 19 -1.77 1.18 7.91
N GLU A 20 -2.35 0.78 9.03
CA GLU A 20 -2.81 1.69 10.06
C GLU A 20 -1.71 1.90 11.09
N LEU A 21 -1.34 3.15 11.31
CA LEU A 21 -0.25 3.55 12.19
C LEU A 21 -0.64 4.79 12.99
N THR A 22 -0.34 4.78 14.30
CA THR A 22 -0.42 5.97 15.14
C THR A 22 0.92 6.69 15.08
N LEU A 23 0.95 7.89 14.49
CA LEU A 23 2.17 8.67 14.35
C LEU A 23 2.50 9.44 15.65
N PRO A 24 3.76 9.43 16.11
CA PRO A 24 4.17 10.26 17.24
C PRO A 24 4.03 11.75 16.88
N GLY A 25 3.24 12.50 17.66
CA GLY A 25 2.98 13.92 17.43
C GLY A 25 1.72 14.23 16.61
N ALA A 26 0.93 13.22 16.21
CA ALA A 26 -0.46 13.47 15.84
C ALA A 26 -1.21 14.05 17.05
N SER A 27 -2.14 14.97 16.81
CA SER A 27 -2.96 15.55 17.89
C SER A 27 -3.96 14.49 18.37
N GLY A 28 -3.56 13.68 19.35
CA GLY A 28 -4.31 12.53 19.86
C GLY A 28 -3.74 11.20 19.38
N ASP A 29 -4.19 10.10 20.00
CA ASP A 29 -3.92 8.71 19.57
C ASP A 29 -4.66 8.37 18.25
N GLU A 30 -4.65 9.29 17.29
CA GLU A 30 -5.28 9.13 15.99
C GLU A 30 -4.48 8.13 15.18
N THR A 31 -5.00 6.91 15.09
CA THR A 31 -4.57 5.93 14.10
C THR A 31 -5.03 6.38 12.72
N ARG A 32 -4.10 6.48 11.77
CA ARG A 32 -4.39 6.81 10.37
C ARG A 32 -3.91 5.72 9.44
N GLN A 33 -4.57 5.61 8.29
CA GLN A 33 -4.17 4.70 7.23
C GLN A 33 -3.15 5.38 6.33
N PHE A 34 -2.13 4.63 5.93
CA PHE A 34 -1.08 5.08 5.04
C PHE A 34 -0.73 3.99 4.05
N LYS A 35 -0.39 4.38 2.82
CA LYS A 35 0.21 3.50 1.84
C LYS A 35 1.72 3.51 2.00
N VAL A 36 2.33 2.34 2.07
CA VAL A 36 3.78 2.21 2.06
C VAL A 36 4.27 2.43 0.63
N VAL A 37 4.96 3.53 0.36
CA VAL A 37 5.52 3.81 -0.98
C VAL A 37 6.95 3.28 -1.08
N HIS A 38 7.72 3.45 -0.02
CA HIS A 38 9.09 2.99 0.07
C HIS A 38 9.39 2.43 1.46
N LYS A 39 10.33 1.48 1.53
CA LYS A 39 10.78 0.88 2.77
C LYS A 39 12.24 0.50 2.66
N GLU A 40 13.01 0.91 3.65
CA GLU A 40 14.40 0.52 3.88
C GLU A 40 14.54 -0.04 5.30
N ALA A 41 14.95 -1.30 5.41
CA ALA A 41 15.22 -1.91 6.71
C ALA A 41 16.72 -1.76 7.06
N ARG A 42 17.01 -1.32 8.28
CA ARG A 42 18.38 -1.12 8.80
C ARG A 42 18.45 -1.69 10.20
N ASP A 43 19.37 -2.62 10.48
CA ASP A 43 19.71 -3.15 11.82
C ASP A 43 18.67 -2.93 12.97
N GLY A 44 17.45 -3.43 12.80
CA GLY A 44 16.37 -3.37 13.81
C GLY A 44 15.39 -2.19 13.70
N THR A 45 15.63 -1.22 12.83
CA THR A 45 14.71 -0.14 12.45
C THR A 45 14.28 -0.24 11.00
N VAL A 46 13.18 0.43 10.68
CA VAL A 46 12.64 0.59 9.34
C VAL A 46 12.44 2.07 9.08
N VAL A 47 13.04 2.55 8.00
CA VAL A 47 12.73 3.84 7.41
C VAL A 47 11.69 3.59 6.31
N ALA A 48 10.48 4.12 6.48
CA ALA A 48 9.40 3.97 5.52
C ALA A 48 8.92 5.32 5.03
N THR A 49 8.71 5.45 3.72
CA THR A 49 8.00 6.57 3.11
C THR A 49 6.54 6.18 2.99
N LEU A 50 5.68 6.91 3.69
CA LEU A 50 4.25 6.70 3.76
C LEU A 50 3.51 7.78 2.97
N GLU A 51 2.50 7.38 2.20
CA GLU A 51 1.56 8.28 1.53
C GLU A 51 0.22 8.25 2.27
N GLY A 52 -0.25 9.43 2.68
CA GLY A 52 -1.57 9.61 3.31
C GLY A 52 -2.70 9.76 2.28
N ASP A 53 -3.93 9.83 2.75
CA ASP A 53 -5.14 9.85 1.91
C ASP A 53 -5.22 11.04 0.93
N HIS A 54 -4.47 12.12 1.19
CA HIS A 54 -4.44 13.29 0.30
C HIS A 54 -3.22 13.29 -0.63
N GLY A 55 -2.51 12.17 -0.72
CA GLY A 55 -1.28 12.02 -1.52
C GLY A 55 -0.06 12.67 -0.88
N GLU A 56 -0.14 13.10 0.39
CA GLU A 56 0.99 13.63 1.10
C GLU A 56 1.97 12.52 1.49
N THR A 57 3.24 12.67 1.11
CA THR A 57 4.28 11.71 1.47
C THR A 57 5.07 12.17 2.69
N ARG A 58 5.35 11.25 3.61
CA ARG A 58 6.15 11.51 4.82
C ARG A 58 7.07 10.34 5.11
N ASP A 59 8.30 10.65 5.50
CA ASP A 59 9.25 9.64 5.97
C ASP A 59 9.11 9.46 7.48
N ILE A 60 9.10 8.19 7.90
CA ILE A 60 9.12 7.79 9.29
C ILE A 60 10.25 6.81 9.55
N GLU A 61 10.80 6.85 10.76
CA GLU A 61 11.76 5.87 11.24
C GLU A 61 11.21 5.26 12.51
N LEU A 62 10.93 3.95 12.48
CA LEU A 62 10.36 3.21 13.60
C LEU A 62 11.07 1.86 13.77
N PRO A 63 11.00 1.24 14.97
CA PRO A 63 11.49 -0.12 15.18
C PRO A 63 10.81 -1.11 14.21
N ALA A 64 11.57 -2.07 13.68
CA ALA A 64 11.06 -3.06 12.73
C ALA A 64 9.97 -3.96 13.35
N ASP A 65 9.99 -4.12 14.67
CA ASP A 65 9.01 -4.85 15.45
C ASP A 65 7.77 -4.01 15.82
N THR A 66 7.67 -2.76 15.36
CA THR A 66 6.45 -1.96 15.51
C THR A 66 5.25 -2.72 14.94
N VAL A 67 4.21 -2.87 15.74
CA VAL A 67 2.97 -3.54 15.32
C VAL A 67 2.12 -2.54 14.54
N VAL A 68 1.69 -2.94 13.35
CA VAL A 68 0.77 -2.18 12.50
C VAL A 68 -0.39 -3.07 12.07
N VAL A 69 -1.53 -2.48 11.76
CA VAL A 69 -2.63 -3.22 11.10
C VAL A 69 -2.42 -3.10 9.60
N ARG A 70 -2.05 -4.20 8.95
CA ARG A 70 -1.93 -4.25 7.48
C ARG A 70 -3.28 -4.59 6.89
N THR A 71 -3.73 -3.78 5.95
CA THR A 71 -4.85 -4.07 5.06
C THR A 71 -4.29 -4.26 3.66
N LEU A 72 -4.57 -5.40 3.03
CA LEU A 72 -4.22 -5.59 1.62
C LEU A 72 -5.09 -4.66 0.78
N GLU A 73 -4.51 -3.75 -0.01
CA GLU A 73 -5.26 -3.17 -1.14
C GLU A 73 -5.76 -4.37 -1.95
N SER A 74 -7.08 -4.40 -2.21
CA SER A 74 -7.64 -5.37 -3.15
C SER A 74 -6.76 -5.31 -4.38
N LYS A 75 -6.12 -6.45 -4.72
CA LYS A 75 -5.23 -6.52 -5.88
C LYS A 75 -5.95 -5.82 -7.01
N TRP A 76 -5.29 -4.80 -7.55
CA TRP A 76 -5.70 -4.10 -8.74
C TRP A 76 -6.30 -5.11 -9.72
N GLU A 77 -7.63 -5.17 -9.78
CA GLU A 77 -8.33 -5.74 -10.90
C GLU A 77 -8.09 -4.70 -11.99
N SER A 78 -6.97 -4.79 -12.69
CA SER A 78 -6.84 -4.09 -13.96
C SER A 78 -8.08 -4.51 -14.75
N PRO A 79 -8.99 -3.60 -15.13
CA PRO A 79 -9.89 -3.93 -16.21
C PRO A 79 -8.95 -4.10 -17.40
N GLN A 80 -8.60 -5.35 -17.74
CA GLN A 80 -8.04 -5.61 -19.04
C GLN A 80 -9.07 -5.05 -20.01
N SER A 81 -8.76 -3.93 -20.67
CA SER A 81 -9.57 -3.43 -21.76
C SER A 81 -9.69 -4.60 -22.75
N PRO A 82 -10.90 -5.13 -23.02
CA PRO A 82 -11.04 -6.12 -24.07
C PRO A 82 -10.57 -5.42 -25.33
N THR A 83 -9.43 -5.86 -25.87
CA THR A 83 -8.98 -5.39 -27.17
C THR A 83 -9.98 -5.99 -28.15
N GLU A 84 -10.86 -5.17 -28.74
CA GLU A 84 -11.73 -5.63 -29.82
C GLU A 84 -10.82 -6.02 -30.99
N HIS A 85 -10.64 -7.33 -31.19
CA HIS A 85 -10.02 -7.84 -32.40
C HIS A 85 -11.05 -7.70 -33.53
N GLU A 86 -11.07 -6.55 -34.20
CA GLU A 86 -11.70 -6.46 -35.52
C GLU A 86 -11.00 -7.46 -36.44
N SER A 87 -11.77 -8.48 -36.84
CA SER A 87 -11.31 -9.54 -37.73
C SER A 87 -11.07 -8.93 -39.11
N PRO A 88 -9.97 -9.24 -39.82
CA PRO A 88 -9.81 -8.77 -41.18
C PRO A 88 -10.84 -9.50 -42.05
N THR A 89 -11.88 -8.79 -42.47
CA THR A 89 -12.75 -9.28 -43.55
C THR A 89 -11.94 -9.15 -44.84
N GLU A 90 -11.19 -10.21 -45.15
CA GLU A 90 -10.73 -10.48 -46.50
C GLU A 90 -11.97 -10.77 -47.33
N ASN A 91 -12.37 -9.82 -48.17
CA ASN A 91 -13.32 -10.07 -49.24
C ASN A 91 -12.76 -9.55 -50.56
N GLN A 92 -12.41 -10.51 -51.41
CA GLN A 92 -11.98 -10.30 -52.79
C GLN A 92 -13.18 -9.92 -53.67
N GLY A 93 -12.95 -9.01 -54.61
CA GLY A 93 -13.89 -8.65 -55.67
C GLY A 93 -13.28 -7.65 -56.63
#